data_AF-F6WU27-F1
#
_entry.id   AF-F6WU27-F1
#
_cell.length_a   1.000
_cell.length_b   1.000
_cell.length_c   1.000
_cell.angle_alpha   90.00
_cell.angle_beta   90.00
_cell.angle_gamma   90.00
#
_symmetry.space_group_name_H-M   'P 1'
#
loop_
_entity.id
_entity.type
_entity.pdbx_description
1 polymer ?
#
loop_
_entity_poly.entity_id
_entity_poly.type
_entity_poly.pdbx_seq_one_letter_code
_entity_poly.pdbx_strand_id
1 'polypeptide(L)'
;GEIVSNAYIALAGTRPGLDYDYSDILSQELTDLVFACPNRALGRFASVSSTAAKVSGQAPLYLYNSAYPFGGEACIEWNSVDGVCGYAFHSSEIIFVFKSPEGYGVTFTDNDDLASDIFSTYWSRFAVDGNPNSNLRPQLAEVDYWPPYSSENNWNNILIDIPKSVVQTDYREQFCDMLDATGFYINLTGPYQPRSVLSQPVLSQKFQRKISLQDHGLPEPYNGAGSAIYPSFFRVLILPLIYFASQFCAY
;
A
#
# COMPACT_ATOMS: atom_id res chain seq x y z
N GLY A 1 -36.45 0.54 -17.33
CA GLY A 1 -35.07 1.04 -17.25
C GLY A 1 -34.18 -0.14 -16.95
N GLU A 2 -32.96 -0.16 -17.48
CA GLU A 2 -31.94 -1.10 -17.01
C GLU A 2 -31.74 -0.89 -15.51
N ILE A 3 -31.80 -1.96 -14.72
CA ILE A 3 -31.65 -1.87 -13.25
C ILE A 3 -30.17 -1.68 -12.89
N VAL A 4 -29.25 -2.25 -13.70
CA VAL A 4 -27.79 -2.18 -13.58
C VAL A 4 -27.16 -2.27 -14.98
N SER A 5 -25.88 -1.89 -15.13
CA SER A 5 -25.18 -1.88 -16.43
C SER A 5 -24.87 -3.28 -16.96
N ASN A 6 -24.67 -3.43 -18.27
CA ASN A 6 -24.22 -4.69 -18.89
C ASN A 6 -22.92 -5.26 -18.29
N ALA A 7 -22.02 -4.41 -17.79
CA ALA A 7 -20.80 -4.86 -17.10
C ALA A 7 -21.13 -5.56 -15.77
N TYR A 8 -22.13 -5.07 -15.03
CA TYR A 8 -22.63 -5.69 -13.81
C TYR A 8 -23.22 -7.08 -14.10
N ILE A 9 -23.97 -7.19 -15.21
CA ILE A 9 -24.57 -8.47 -15.65
C ILE A 9 -23.49 -9.48 -16.09
N ALA A 10 -22.42 -9.01 -16.75
CA ALA A 10 -21.32 -9.86 -17.15
C ALA A 10 -20.59 -10.51 -15.97
N LEU A 11 -20.49 -9.79 -14.84
CA LEU A 11 -19.88 -10.32 -13.61
C LEU A 11 -20.80 -11.30 -12.87
N ALA A 12 -22.13 -11.12 -12.93
CA ALA A 12 -23.09 -12.00 -12.26
C ALA A 12 -23.38 -13.32 -13.01
N GLY A 13 -22.96 -13.45 -14.27
CA GLY A 13 -23.25 -14.61 -15.13
C GLY A 13 -24.68 -14.63 -15.70
N THR A 14 -24.88 -15.26 -16.86
CA THR A 14 -26.13 -15.13 -17.65
C THR A 14 -27.14 -16.29 -17.52
N ARG A 15 -27.20 -17.01 -16.40
CA ARG A 15 -28.12 -18.18 -16.27
C ARG A 15 -29.09 -18.05 -15.10
N PRO A 16 -30.37 -17.74 -15.35
CA PRO A 16 -31.39 -17.67 -14.31
C PRO A 16 -31.81 -19.10 -13.91
N GLY A 17 -31.37 -19.53 -12.74
CA GLY A 17 -31.77 -20.81 -12.14
C GLY A 17 -30.94 -21.32 -10.96
N LEU A 18 -29.86 -20.65 -10.57
CA LEU A 18 -28.96 -21.08 -9.49
C LEU A 18 -28.56 -19.87 -8.63
N ASP A 19 -28.24 -20.13 -7.36
CA ASP A 19 -27.69 -19.17 -6.41
C ASP A 19 -26.59 -18.34 -7.08
N TYR A 20 -26.77 -17.02 -7.14
CA TYR A 20 -25.80 -16.12 -7.75
C TYR A 20 -24.67 -15.88 -6.76
N ASP A 21 -23.45 -16.26 -7.14
CA ASP A 21 -22.22 -15.84 -6.47
C ASP A 21 -21.89 -14.41 -6.91
N TYR A 22 -22.03 -13.45 -6.00
CA TYR A 22 -21.75 -12.03 -6.24
C TYR A 22 -20.37 -11.60 -5.73
N SER A 23 -19.52 -12.55 -5.30
CA SER A 23 -18.24 -12.25 -4.64
C SER A 23 -17.32 -11.40 -5.50
N ASP A 24 -17.27 -11.63 -6.80
CA ASP A 24 -16.47 -10.84 -7.74
C ASP A 24 -16.96 -9.40 -7.91
N ILE A 25 -18.27 -9.19 -7.85
CA ILE A 25 -18.87 -7.84 -7.91
C ILE A 25 -18.57 -7.12 -6.61
N LEU A 26 -18.90 -7.76 -5.48
CA LEU A 26 -18.74 -7.16 -4.16
C LEU A 26 -17.27 -6.87 -3.84
N SER A 27 -16.34 -7.75 -4.25
CA SER A 27 -14.91 -7.53 -4.06
C SER A 27 -14.40 -6.33 -4.85
N GLN A 28 -14.89 -6.09 -6.08
CA GLN A 28 -14.55 -4.90 -6.85
C GLN A 28 -15.13 -3.63 -6.22
N GLU A 29 -16.40 -3.66 -5.81
CA GLU A 29 -17.04 -2.52 -5.13
C GLU A 29 -16.30 -2.14 -3.84
N LEU A 30 -15.95 -3.13 -3.00
CA LEU A 30 -15.18 -2.91 -1.78
C LEU A 30 -13.75 -2.45 -2.06
N THR A 31 -13.10 -3.01 -3.08
CA THR A 31 -11.76 -2.57 -3.52
C THR A 31 -11.76 -1.07 -3.81
N ASP A 32 -12.76 -0.60 -4.57
CA ASP A 32 -12.84 0.81 -4.97
C ASP A 32 -13.22 1.71 -3.81
N LEU A 33 -14.25 1.33 -3.05
CA LEU A 33 -14.81 2.15 -1.99
C LEU A 33 -13.90 2.28 -0.78
N VAL A 34 -13.25 1.18 -0.37
CA VAL A 34 -12.52 1.10 0.91
C VAL A 34 -11.02 1.28 0.74
N PHE A 35 -10.44 0.81 -0.37
CA PHE A 35 -8.99 0.76 -0.54
C PHE A 35 -8.49 1.68 -1.66
N ALA A 36 -8.77 1.36 -2.91
CA ALA A 36 -8.11 1.97 -4.06
C ALA A 36 -8.35 3.47 -4.14
N CYS A 37 -9.60 3.91 -4.13
CA CYS A 37 -9.94 5.31 -4.40
C CYS A 37 -9.67 6.25 -3.21
N PRO A 38 -9.95 5.90 -1.94
CA PRO A 38 -9.49 6.72 -0.81
C PRO A 38 -7.97 6.90 -0.78
N ASN A 39 -7.20 5.82 -1.05
CA ASN A 39 -5.72 5.91 -1.08
C ASN A 39 -5.22 6.74 -2.26
N ARG A 40 -5.87 6.65 -3.44
CA ARG A 40 -5.61 7.53 -4.59
C ARG A 40 -5.83 8.99 -4.24
N ALA A 41 -7.00 9.33 -3.67
CA ALA A 41 -7.34 10.69 -3.28
C ALA A 41 -6.34 11.26 -2.27
N LEU A 42 -6.01 10.49 -1.22
CA LEU A 42 -5.00 10.86 -0.24
C LEU A 42 -3.62 11.00 -0.89
N GLY A 43 -3.22 10.08 -1.77
CA GLY A 43 -1.96 10.11 -2.48
C GLY A 43 -1.81 11.37 -3.35
N ARG A 44 -2.83 11.70 -4.14
CA ARG A 44 -2.87 12.94 -4.94
C ARG A 44 -2.72 14.17 -4.05
N PHE A 45 -3.46 14.25 -2.95
CA PHE A 45 -3.33 15.36 -1.99
C PHE A 45 -1.94 15.42 -1.36
N ALA A 46 -1.40 14.30 -0.89
CA ALA A 46 -0.09 14.22 -0.24
C ALA A 46 1.06 14.56 -1.19
N SER A 47 0.92 14.25 -2.49
CA SER A 47 1.93 14.53 -3.52
C SER A 47 2.23 16.03 -3.67
N VAL A 48 1.27 16.90 -3.35
CA VAL A 48 1.42 18.37 -3.43
C VAL A 48 1.43 19.07 -2.06
N SER A 49 0.85 18.45 -1.03
CA SER A 49 0.66 19.10 0.28
C SER A 49 1.73 18.76 1.31
N SER A 50 2.42 17.62 1.15
CA SER A 50 3.41 17.15 2.13
C SER A 50 4.61 18.09 2.24
N THR A 51 5.20 18.18 3.43
CA THR A 51 6.39 19.02 3.67
C THR A 51 7.54 18.62 2.74
N ALA A 52 7.74 17.33 2.53
CA ALA A 52 8.80 16.84 1.66
C ALA A 52 8.53 17.17 0.19
N ALA A 53 7.28 17.16 -0.28
CA ALA A 53 6.93 17.70 -1.60
C ALA A 53 7.25 19.20 -1.72
N LYS A 54 6.92 19.99 -0.70
CA LYS A 54 7.18 21.44 -0.68
C LYS A 54 8.67 21.79 -0.64
N VAL A 55 9.49 20.99 0.04
CA VAL A 55 10.91 21.25 0.22
C VAL A 55 11.75 20.77 -0.97
N SER A 56 11.45 19.57 -1.49
CA SER A 56 12.24 18.99 -2.59
C SER A 56 11.75 19.35 -3.98
N GLY A 57 10.53 19.90 -4.09
CA GLY A 57 9.86 20.09 -5.38
C GLY A 57 9.43 18.77 -6.04
N GLN A 58 9.58 17.63 -5.36
CA GLN A 58 9.22 16.30 -5.86
C GLN A 58 8.36 15.57 -4.84
N ALA A 59 7.37 14.81 -5.30
CA ALA A 59 6.55 13.98 -4.42
C ALA A 59 7.38 12.78 -3.91
N PRO A 60 7.66 12.64 -2.61
CA PRO A 60 8.33 11.45 -2.05
C PRO A 60 7.33 10.30 -1.83
N LEU A 61 6.42 10.13 -2.78
CA LEU A 61 5.26 9.25 -2.67
C LEU A 61 5.38 8.20 -3.75
N TYR A 62 5.14 6.94 -3.40
CA TYR A 62 5.16 5.82 -4.33
C TYR A 62 3.95 4.95 -4.01
N LEU A 63 3.25 4.52 -5.06
CA LEU A 63 2.04 3.72 -4.97
C LEU A 63 2.25 2.41 -5.74
N TYR A 64 1.73 1.31 -5.20
CA TYR A 64 1.68 0.02 -5.87
C TYR A 64 0.31 -0.63 -5.69
N ASN A 65 0.00 -1.54 -6.60
CA ASN A 65 -1.08 -2.50 -6.49
C ASN A 65 -0.48 -3.91 -6.40
N SER A 66 -0.89 -4.70 -5.42
CA SER A 66 -0.48 -6.11 -5.30
C SER A 66 -1.51 -6.98 -5.99
N ALA A 67 -1.12 -7.64 -7.07
CA ALA A 67 -1.98 -8.56 -7.82
C ALA A 67 -1.47 -10.01 -7.81
N TYR A 68 -0.25 -10.26 -7.32
CA TYR A 68 0.25 -11.61 -7.15
C TYR A 68 -0.60 -12.37 -6.11
N PRO A 69 -1.23 -13.50 -6.49
CA PRO A 69 -2.15 -14.19 -5.61
C PRO A 69 -1.43 -14.99 -4.52
N PHE A 70 -2.07 -15.10 -3.36
CA PHE A 70 -1.72 -16.15 -2.41
C PHE A 70 -2.57 -17.38 -2.72
N GLY A 71 -1.93 -18.54 -2.88
CA GLY A 71 -2.61 -19.78 -3.26
C GLY A 71 -1.84 -21.03 -2.83
N GLY A 72 -2.30 -22.18 -3.32
CA GLY A 72 -1.76 -23.50 -2.96
C GLY A 72 -2.58 -24.20 -1.88
N GLU A 73 -2.21 -25.45 -1.60
CA GLU A 73 -2.96 -26.35 -0.70
C GLU A 73 -3.11 -25.77 0.71
N ALA A 74 -2.06 -25.17 1.25
CA ALA A 74 -2.10 -24.56 2.59
C ALA A 74 -2.86 -23.23 2.66
N CYS A 75 -3.20 -22.58 1.53
CA CYS A 75 -4.16 -21.46 1.56
C CYS A 75 -5.56 -21.95 1.98
N ILE A 76 -5.97 -23.12 1.47
CA ILE A 76 -7.29 -23.72 1.75
C ILE A 76 -7.38 -24.15 3.21
N GLU A 77 -6.27 -24.57 3.82
CA GLU A 77 -6.27 -25.01 5.22
C GLU A 77 -6.24 -23.84 6.22
N TRP A 78 -5.92 -22.62 5.77
CA TRP A 78 -5.71 -21.48 6.66
C TRP A 78 -7.04 -20.78 7.01
N ASN A 79 -7.54 -21.00 8.23
CA ASN A 79 -8.66 -20.23 8.82
C ASN A 79 -9.92 -20.13 7.94
N SER A 80 -10.21 -21.12 7.09
CA SER A 80 -11.38 -21.14 6.21
C SER A 80 -11.45 -19.94 5.24
N VAL A 81 -10.29 -19.46 4.76
CA VAL A 81 -10.22 -18.45 3.67
C VAL A 81 -10.36 -19.06 2.27
N ASP A 82 -10.87 -20.28 2.15
CA ASP A 82 -10.97 -21.10 0.93
C ASP A 82 -11.54 -20.30 -0.26
N GLY A 83 -12.49 -19.40 0.00
CA GLY A 83 -13.14 -18.58 -1.03
C GLY A 83 -12.27 -17.50 -1.67
N VAL A 84 -11.10 -17.18 -1.11
CA VAL A 84 -10.17 -16.16 -1.65
C VAL A 84 -8.82 -16.72 -2.06
N CYS A 85 -8.63 -18.05 -1.97
CA CYS A 85 -7.40 -18.69 -2.42
C CYS A 85 -7.24 -18.59 -3.94
N GLY A 86 -6.02 -18.28 -4.37
CA GLY A 86 -5.73 -17.99 -5.77
C GLY A 86 -6.03 -16.55 -6.19
N TYR A 87 -6.44 -15.69 -5.26
CA TYR A 87 -6.62 -14.24 -5.48
C TYR A 87 -5.61 -13.43 -4.67
N ALA A 88 -5.37 -12.19 -5.12
CA ALA A 88 -4.73 -11.16 -4.31
C ALA A 88 -5.80 -10.47 -3.45
N PHE A 89 -6.03 -11.00 -2.25
CA PHE A 89 -6.97 -10.45 -1.28
C PHE A 89 -6.28 -9.54 -0.26
N HIS A 90 -7.05 -8.83 0.56
CA HIS A 90 -6.50 -7.95 1.58
C HIS A 90 -5.57 -8.71 2.55
N SER A 91 -4.33 -8.24 2.71
CA SER A 91 -3.27 -8.87 3.51
C SER A 91 -2.65 -10.13 2.91
N SER A 92 -3.01 -10.53 1.68
CA SER A 92 -2.37 -11.68 1.01
C SER A 92 -0.88 -11.43 0.72
N GLU A 93 -0.45 -10.17 0.63
CA GLU A 93 0.94 -9.80 0.38
C GLU A 93 1.87 -10.03 1.58
N ILE A 94 1.31 -10.11 2.78
CA ILE A 94 2.05 -10.12 4.05
C ILE A 94 2.99 -11.31 4.16
N ILE A 95 2.59 -12.47 3.66
CA ILE A 95 3.42 -13.67 3.66
C ILE A 95 4.72 -13.46 2.86
N PHE A 96 4.64 -12.72 1.76
CA PHE A 96 5.79 -12.40 0.92
C PHE A 96 6.64 -11.30 1.54
N VAL A 97 6.02 -10.27 2.15
CA VAL A 97 6.73 -9.18 2.84
C VAL A 97 7.64 -9.71 3.95
N PHE A 98 7.18 -10.70 4.73
CA PHE A 98 7.95 -11.27 5.83
C PHE A 98 8.74 -12.52 5.45
N LYS A 99 8.62 -13.00 4.22
CA LYS A 99 9.23 -14.25 3.73
C LYS A 99 9.06 -15.39 4.74
N SER A 100 7.83 -15.61 5.16
CA SER A 100 7.50 -16.50 6.29
C SER A 100 6.61 -17.68 5.89
N PRO A 101 6.99 -18.51 4.90
CA PRO A 101 6.16 -19.60 4.40
C PRO A 101 5.78 -20.62 5.49
N GLU A 102 6.72 -20.93 6.38
CA GLU A 102 6.53 -21.90 7.47
C GLU A 102 5.40 -21.51 8.43
N GLY A 103 5.20 -20.20 8.66
CA GLY A 103 4.13 -19.69 9.53
C GLY A 103 2.72 -19.93 8.96
N TYR A 104 2.63 -20.27 7.68
CA TYR A 104 1.40 -20.54 6.95
C TYR A 104 1.34 -21.98 6.43
N GLY A 105 2.30 -22.84 6.79
CA GLY A 105 2.34 -24.23 6.33
C GLY A 105 2.56 -24.40 4.82
N VAL A 106 3.02 -23.36 4.12
CA VAL A 106 3.32 -23.41 2.67
C VAL A 106 4.81 -23.64 2.43
N THR A 107 5.15 -24.12 1.24
CA THR A 107 6.50 -24.03 0.70
C THR A 107 6.45 -23.05 -0.46
N PHE A 108 7.32 -22.05 -0.45
CA PHE A 108 7.43 -21.10 -1.54
C PHE A 108 7.93 -21.76 -2.81
N THR A 109 7.28 -21.41 -3.92
CA THR A 109 7.77 -21.62 -5.28
C THR A 109 8.81 -20.56 -5.65
N ASP A 110 9.51 -20.73 -6.77
CA ASP A 110 10.42 -19.72 -7.30
C ASP A 110 9.74 -18.35 -7.52
N ASN A 111 8.44 -18.36 -7.88
CA ASN A 111 7.66 -17.14 -8.04
C ASN A 111 7.31 -16.50 -6.69
N ASP A 112 7.06 -17.30 -5.65
CA ASP A 112 6.82 -16.76 -4.29
C ASP A 112 8.10 -16.16 -3.71
N ASP A 113 9.24 -16.80 -3.95
CA ASP A 113 10.55 -16.24 -3.60
C ASP A 113 10.81 -14.93 -4.35
N LEU A 114 10.49 -14.88 -5.65
CA LEU A 114 10.57 -13.65 -6.42
C LEU A 114 9.63 -12.57 -5.87
N ALA A 115 8.38 -12.90 -5.50
CA ALA A 115 7.47 -11.96 -4.85
C ALA A 115 8.05 -11.42 -3.55
N SER A 116 8.59 -12.30 -2.69
CA SER A 116 9.25 -11.92 -1.44
C SER A 116 10.45 -11.00 -1.66
N ASP A 117 11.26 -11.28 -2.67
CA ASP A 117 12.42 -10.47 -3.01
C ASP A 117 11.99 -9.09 -3.55
N ILE A 118 10.88 -9.01 -4.30
CA ILE A 118 10.26 -7.73 -4.70
C ILE A 118 9.89 -6.91 -3.47
N PHE A 119 9.05 -7.45 -2.59
CA PHE A 119 8.58 -6.71 -1.41
C PHE A 119 9.74 -6.29 -0.50
N SER A 120 10.62 -7.24 -0.17
CA SER A 120 11.77 -6.99 0.70
C SER A 120 12.69 -5.92 0.11
N THR A 121 12.95 -5.95 -1.20
CA THR A 121 13.81 -4.98 -1.87
C THR A 121 13.19 -3.59 -1.84
N TYR A 122 11.97 -3.43 -2.34
CA TYR A 122 11.35 -2.11 -2.43
C TYR A 122 11.06 -1.48 -1.06
N TRP A 123 10.53 -2.26 -0.12
CA TRP A 123 10.22 -1.76 1.23
C TRP A 123 11.48 -1.42 2.01
N SER A 124 12.51 -2.28 1.97
CA SER A 124 13.77 -1.97 2.66
C SER A 124 14.46 -0.74 2.10
N ARG A 125 14.46 -0.55 0.77
CA ARG A 125 15.04 0.65 0.15
C ARG A 125 14.28 1.90 0.56
N PHE A 126 12.94 1.87 0.46
CA PHE A 126 12.13 2.99 0.92
C PHE A 126 12.36 3.32 2.40
N ALA A 127 12.55 2.31 3.26
CA ALA A 127 12.84 2.53 4.67
C ALA A 127 14.20 3.21 4.92
N VAL A 128 15.20 2.97 4.07
CA VAL A 128 16.55 3.54 4.20
C VAL A 128 16.58 5.02 3.84
N ASP A 129 16.07 5.38 2.67
CA ASP A 129 16.26 6.73 2.12
C ASP A 129 14.99 7.34 1.54
N GLY A 130 13.83 6.69 1.69
CA GLY A 130 12.55 7.12 1.15
C GLY A 130 12.44 7.10 -0.38
N ASN A 131 13.33 6.37 -1.06
CA ASN A 131 13.30 6.14 -2.48
C ASN A 131 13.34 4.63 -2.75
N PRO A 132 12.26 4.05 -3.31
CA PRO A 132 12.24 2.67 -3.69
C PRO A 132 12.90 2.54 -5.08
N ASN A 133 13.99 3.25 -5.38
CA ASN A 133 14.84 3.11 -6.59
C ASN A 133 16.31 2.86 -6.21
N SER A 134 16.97 1.86 -6.80
CA SER A 134 18.35 1.45 -6.47
C SER A 134 18.95 0.57 -7.55
N ASN A 135 20.25 0.76 -7.82
CA ASN A 135 21.01 -0.03 -8.80
C ASN A 135 21.33 -1.46 -8.32
N LEU A 136 21.06 -1.78 -7.04
CA LEU A 136 21.35 -3.09 -6.42
C LEU A 136 20.12 -4.00 -6.36
N ARG A 137 19.08 -3.71 -7.14
CA ARG A 137 17.92 -4.60 -7.23
C ARG A 137 18.28 -5.80 -8.08
N PRO A 138 17.71 -6.97 -7.77
CA PRO A 138 17.52 -7.96 -8.82
C PRO A 138 16.76 -7.30 -9.98
N GLN A 139 16.90 -7.81 -11.20
CA GLN A 139 16.01 -7.39 -12.29
C GLN A 139 14.63 -7.99 -11.99
N LEU A 140 13.87 -7.26 -11.19
CA LEU A 140 12.60 -7.67 -10.62
C LEU A 140 11.52 -7.36 -11.64
N ALA A 141 11.27 -8.32 -12.54
CA ALA A 141 10.32 -8.18 -13.64
C ALA A 141 10.66 -7.02 -14.59
N GLU A 142 9.69 -6.56 -15.37
CA GLU A 142 9.86 -5.57 -16.44
C GLU A 142 9.93 -4.12 -15.92
N VAL A 143 10.05 -3.88 -14.60
CA VAL A 143 10.06 -2.53 -14.02
C VAL A 143 11.46 -2.07 -13.63
N ASP A 144 12.12 -1.37 -14.55
CA ASP A 144 13.44 -0.78 -14.31
C ASP A 144 13.41 0.38 -13.30
N TYR A 145 12.30 1.13 -13.25
CA TYR A 145 12.16 2.33 -12.43
C TYR A 145 10.74 2.47 -11.89
N TRP A 146 10.63 2.76 -10.59
CA TRP A 146 9.36 3.10 -9.93
C TRP A 146 9.17 4.61 -9.91
N PRO A 147 8.28 5.18 -10.74
CA PRO A 147 8.06 6.62 -10.76
C PRO A 147 7.40 7.10 -9.46
N PRO A 148 7.82 8.26 -8.93
CA PRO A 148 7.08 8.90 -7.84
C PRO A 148 5.64 9.23 -8.27
N TYR A 149 4.67 8.90 -7.42
CA TYR A 149 3.25 9.14 -7.63
C TYR A 149 2.94 10.64 -7.59
N SER A 150 2.77 11.23 -8.77
CA SER A 150 2.55 12.66 -8.97
C SER A 150 1.91 12.94 -10.33
N SER A 151 1.38 14.15 -10.51
CA SER A 151 0.86 14.61 -11.80
C SER A 151 1.93 14.68 -12.90
N GLU A 152 3.19 14.97 -12.56
CA GLU A 152 4.30 15.05 -13.52
C GLU A 152 4.66 13.69 -14.11
N ASN A 153 4.41 12.62 -13.34
CA ASN A 153 4.62 11.24 -13.75
C ASN A 153 3.30 10.54 -14.14
N ASN A 154 2.29 11.28 -14.61
CA ASN A 154 1.00 10.75 -15.05
C ASN A 154 0.30 9.84 -14.02
N TRP A 155 0.46 10.13 -12.72
CA TRP A 155 -0.07 9.30 -11.63
C TRP A 155 0.31 7.82 -11.74
N ASN A 156 1.52 7.54 -12.25
CA ASN A 156 2.04 6.19 -12.39
C ASN A 156 2.20 5.49 -11.04
N ASN A 157 1.83 4.22 -11.01
CA ASN A 157 2.10 3.28 -9.92
C ASN A 157 2.70 1.97 -10.49
N ILE A 158 3.08 1.03 -9.63
CA ILE A 158 3.49 -0.31 -10.07
C ILE A 158 2.41 -1.34 -9.76
N LEU A 159 2.08 -2.18 -10.74
CA LEU A 159 1.43 -3.47 -10.51
C LEU A 159 2.49 -4.50 -10.15
N ILE A 160 2.43 -5.05 -8.95
CA ILE A 160 3.23 -6.20 -8.55
C ILE A 160 2.44 -7.46 -8.90
N ASP A 161 2.84 -8.09 -10.00
CA ASP A 161 2.25 -9.33 -10.50
C ASP A 161 3.39 -10.21 -11.04
N ILE A 162 3.58 -11.42 -10.51
CA ILE A 162 4.77 -12.22 -10.80
C ILE A 162 4.52 -13.18 -11.96
N PRO A 163 5.46 -13.31 -12.92
CA PRO A 163 6.78 -12.68 -12.99
C PRO A 163 6.80 -11.35 -13.77
N LYS A 164 5.64 -10.77 -14.07
CA LYS A 164 5.48 -9.62 -14.98
C LYS A 164 4.88 -8.40 -14.28
N SER A 165 5.63 -7.83 -13.34
CA SER A 165 5.29 -6.54 -12.76
C SER A 165 5.45 -5.46 -13.83
N VAL A 166 4.54 -4.49 -13.84
CA VAL A 166 4.51 -3.41 -14.84
C VAL A 166 4.18 -2.08 -14.19
N VAL A 167 4.59 -0.98 -14.84
CA VAL A 167 4.09 0.36 -14.47
C VAL A 167 2.67 0.51 -15.01
N GLN A 168 1.75 0.95 -14.15
CA GLN A 168 0.38 1.28 -14.52
C GLN A 168 0.13 2.77 -14.39
N THR A 169 -0.51 3.35 -15.41
CA THR A 169 -0.94 4.74 -15.44
C THR A 169 -2.41 4.82 -15.04
N ASP A 170 -2.77 5.78 -14.20
CA ASP A 170 -4.16 6.11 -13.87
C ASP A 170 -5.03 4.90 -13.45
N TYR A 171 -4.48 4.06 -12.55
CA TYR A 171 -5.18 2.89 -12.01
C TYR A 171 -6.57 3.26 -11.46
N ARG A 172 -7.60 2.63 -12.03
CA ARG A 172 -9.02 2.80 -11.70
C ARG A 172 -9.55 4.23 -11.78
N GLU A 173 -8.97 5.06 -12.67
CA GLU A 173 -9.32 6.49 -12.78
C GLU A 173 -10.82 6.76 -12.86
N GLN A 174 -11.54 6.11 -13.77
CA GLN A 174 -12.96 6.39 -13.99
C GLN A 174 -13.82 6.14 -12.74
N PHE A 175 -13.55 5.05 -12.01
CA PHE A 175 -14.28 4.71 -10.79
C PHE A 175 -13.92 5.65 -9.64
N CYS A 176 -12.64 5.96 -9.50
CA CYS A 176 -12.19 6.85 -8.44
C CYS A 176 -12.61 8.30 -8.67
N ASP A 177 -12.63 8.79 -9.91
CA ASP A 177 -13.14 10.14 -10.22
C ASP A 177 -14.63 10.27 -9.90
N MET A 178 -15.42 9.23 -10.19
CA MET A 178 -16.82 9.18 -9.81
C MET A 178 -16.99 9.29 -8.29
N LEU A 179 -16.25 8.48 -7.51
CA LEU A 179 -16.35 8.49 -6.06
C LEU A 179 -15.77 9.77 -5.43
N ASP A 180 -14.67 10.31 -5.98
CA ASP A 180 -14.07 11.58 -5.57
C ASP A 180 -15.10 12.71 -5.70
N ALA A 181 -15.89 12.73 -6.77
CA ALA A 181 -16.95 13.72 -7.00
C ALA A 181 -18.08 13.68 -5.96
N THR A 182 -18.26 12.55 -5.25
CA THR A 182 -19.27 12.44 -4.18
C THR A 182 -18.81 13.07 -2.86
N GLY A 183 -17.50 13.24 -2.65
CA GLY A 183 -16.93 13.66 -1.37
C GLY A 183 -17.06 12.63 -0.24
N PHE A 184 -17.39 11.38 -0.54
CA PHE A 184 -17.73 10.33 0.43
C PHE A 184 -16.64 10.08 1.50
N TYR A 185 -15.37 10.24 1.14
CA TYR A 185 -14.25 9.80 1.98
C TYR A 185 -13.95 10.67 3.19
N ILE A 186 -14.43 11.92 3.23
CA ILE A 186 -14.10 12.85 4.31
C ILE A 186 -15.38 13.55 4.77
N ASN A 187 -15.88 13.15 5.93
CA ASN A 187 -16.99 13.84 6.57
C ASN A 187 -16.50 15.02 7.43
N LEU A 188 -16.56 16.24 6.89
CA LEU A 188 -16.20 17.48 7.59
C LEU A 188 -17.41 18.21 8.21
N THR A 189 -18.55 17.55 8.49
CA THR A 189 -19.78 18.22 8.93
C THR A 189 -19.76 18.80 10.37
N GLY A 190 -18.59 19.02 10.96
CA GLY A 190 -18.42 19.82 12.18
C GLY A 190 -17.54 21.03 11.91
N PRO A 191 -17.50 22.05 12.79
CA PRO A 191 -16.45 23.06 12.71
C PRO A 191 -15.11 22.33 12.78
N TYR A 192 -14.42 22.24 11.65
CA TYR A 192 -13.05 21.75 11.60
C TYR A 192 -12.22 22.68 12.46
N GLN A 193 -12.03 22.29 13.73
CA GLN A 193 -10.96 22.81 14.55
C GLN A 193 -9.74 22.04 14.07
N PRO A 194 -8.86 22.62 13.23
CA PRO A 194 -7.57 21.99 13.00
C PRO A 194 -7.02 21.69 14.39
N ARG A 195 -6.76 20.41 14.71
CA ARG A 195 -5.83 20.10 15.80
C ARG A 195 -4.63 20.96 15.47
N SER A 196 -4.37 21.95 16.35
CA SER A 196 -3.33 22.98 16.25
C SER A 196 -2.36 22.62 15.14
N VAL A 197 -2.36 23.42 14.05
CA VAL A 197 -1.41 23.30 12.93
C VAL A 197 -0.16 22.63 13.48
N LEU A 198 0.10 21.39 13.06
CA LEU A 198 1.30 20.66 13.45
C LEU A 198 2.47 21.40 12.81
N SER A 199 2.80 22.56 13.38
CA SER A 199 3.93 23.40 13.06
C SER A 199 5.23 22.70 13.46
N GLN A 200 5.12 21.55 14.14
CA GLN A 200 6.22 20.64 14.39
C GLN A 200 5.85 19.21 13.96
N PRO A 201 6.79 18.50 13.34
CA PRO A 201 6.64 17.07 13.08
C PRO A 201 6.28 16.35 14.39
N VAL A 202 5.21 15.56 14.40
CA VAL A 202 4.88 14.68 15.52
C VAL A 202 5.91 13.55 15.56
N LEU A 203 7.09 13.82 16.13
CA LEU A 203 7.84 12.76 16.77
C LEU A 203 6.96 12.27 17.92
N SER A 204 6.44 11.06 17.80
CA SER A 204 5.68 10.47 18.90
C SER A 204 6.57 10.51 20.15
N GLN A 205 6.09 11.14 21.23
CA GLN A 205 6.82 11.24 22.50
C GLN A 205 7.20 9.85 23.07
N LYS A 206 6.54 8.78 22.59
CA LYS A 206 6.89 7.40 22.94
C LYS A 206 8.22 6.93 22.34
N PHE A 207 8.69 7.53 21.24
CA PHE A 207 9.95 7.12 20.61
C PHE A 207 11.18 7.82 21.21
N GLN A 208 11.02 8.97 21.88
CA GLN A 208 12.13 9.66 22.56
C GLN A 208 12.59 8.96 23.85
N ARG A 209 11.78 8.07 24.43
CA ARG A 209 12.12 7.42 25.71
C ARG A 209 13.10 6.23 25.62
N LYS A 210 13.63 5.92 24.44
CA LYS A 210 14.61 4.83 24.25
C LYS A 210 15.96 5.24 23.67
N ILE A 211 16.24 6.52 23.53
CA ILE A 211 17.59 7.04 23.25
C ILE A 211 18.00 7.96 24.42
N SER A 212 18.08 7.38 25.61
CA SER A 212 18.84 7.94 26.73
C SER A 212 19.91 6.92 27.07
N LEU A 213 20.98 6.90 26.27
CA LEU A 213 22.24 6.27 26.65
C LEU A 213 22.92 7.18 27.68
N GLN A 214 22.42 7.14 28.91
CA GLN A 214 23.11 7.62 30.10
C GLN A 214 22.79 6.64 31.22
N ASP A 215 23.52 5.52 31.27
CA ASP A 215 23.72 4.76 32.52
C ASP A 215 24.85 3.72 32.48
N HIS A 216 25.73 3.73 31.47
CA HIS A 216 26.96 2.93 31.53
C HIS A 216 28.17 3.81 31.21
N GLY A 217 28.96 4.08 32.26
CA GLY A 217 30.15 4.92 32.23
C GLY A 217 31.22 4.43 31.26
N LEU A 218 31.33 5.13 30.13
CA LEU A 218 32.49 5.08 29.25
C LEU A 218 33.03 6.50 29.06
N PRO A 219 34.35 6.67 28.91
CA PRO A 219 34.98 7.98 28.99
C PRO A 219 34.78 8.79 27.70
N GLU A 220 34.51 10.09 27.86
CA GLU A 220 34.74 11.15 26.85
C GLU A 220 36.11 10.97 26.18
N PRO A 221 36.29 11.24 24.87
CA PRO A 221 35.99 12.56 24.29
C PRO A 221 35.63 12.61 22.78
N TYR A 222 35.08 13.73 22.29
CA TYR A 222 35.65 14.52 21.18
C TYR A 222 34.84 15.81 20.93
N ASN A 223 35.46 16.95 21.20
CA ASN A 223 34.99 18.26 20.73
C ASN A 223 35.30 18.40 19.24
N GLY A 224 34.29 18.22 18.40
CA GLY A 224 34.34 18.54 16.97
C GLY A 224 33.07 19.29 16.57
N ALA A 225 33.23 20.53 16.12
CA ALA A 225 32.17 21.36 15.60
C ALA A 225 31.39 20.62 14.49
N GLY A 226 30.14 20.25 14.77
CA GLY A 226 29.25 19.58 13.85
C GLY A 226 27.94 20.34 13.72
N SER A 227 27.74 20.94 12.55
CA SER A 227 26.45 21.46 12.07
C SER A 227 25.31 20.48 12.37
N ALA A 228 24.27 20.95 13.05
CA ALA A 228 23.06 20.19 13.32
C ALA A 228 22.35 19.81 12.01
N ILE A 229 22.57 18.58 11.54
CA ILE A 229 21.75 17.94 10.51
C ILE A 229 20.51 17.40 11.23
N TYR A 230 19.40 18.14 11.16
CA TYR A 230 18.09 17.61 11.53
C TYR A 230 17.62 16.67 10.41
N PRO A 231 17.40 15.36 10.66
CA PRO A 231 16.84 14.49 9.64
C PRO A 231 15.35 14.80 9.51
N SER A 232 14.91 15.16 8.31
CA SER A 232 13.52 15.39 7.96
C SER A 232 12.74 14.06 7.94
N PHE A 233 12.23 13.63 9.08
CA PHE A 233 11.43 12.42 9.23
C PHE A 233 9.95 12.69 8.96
N PHE A 234 9.51 12.67 7.70
CA PHE A 234 8.13 12.31 7.32
C PHE A 234 8.13 11.96 5.82
N ARG A 235 8.26 10.67 5.50
CA ARG A 235 8.06 10.14 4.15
C ARG A 235 7.02 9.03 4.27
N VAL A 236 5.99 9.10 3.42
CA VAL A 236 4.81 8.23 3.53
C VAL A 236 4.88 7.22 2.40
N LEU A 237 5.13 5.96 2.74
CA LEU A 237 4.64 4.85 1.94
C LEU A 237 3.19 4.68 2.36
N ILE A 238 2.24 4.85 1.44
CA ILE A 238 0.85 4.54 1.74
C ILE A 238 0.75 3.02 1.78
N LEU A 239 0.88 2.49 2.98
CA LEU A 239 0.57 1.10 3.27
C LEU A 239 -0.95 0.95 3.33
N PRO A 240 -1.54 -0.13 2.79
CA PRO A 240 -2.90 -0.47 3.14
C PRO A 240 -2.99 -0.53 4.68
N LEU A 241 -3.89 0.25 5.26
CA LEU A 241 -4.07 0.38 6.70
C LEU A 241 -4.26 -1.01 7.33
N ILE A 242 -3.31 -1.41 8.18
CA ILE A 242 -3.43 -2.58 9.05
C ILE A 242 -4.40 -2.20 10.17
N TYR A 243 -5.69 -2.50 10.03
CA TYR A 243 -6.62 -2.66 11.16
C TYR A 243 -7.91 -3.38 10.71
N PHE A 244 -8.09 -4.62 11.20
CA PHE A 244 -9.33 -5.42 11.30
C PHE A 244 -10.37 -5.29 10.16
N ALA A 245 -10.26 -6.17 9.16
CA ALA A 245 -11.37 -6.49 8.24
C ALA A 245 -11.46 -7.99 7.92
N SER A 246 -11.17 -8.88 8.89
CA SER A 246 -11.23 -10.34 8.69
C SER A 246 -12.62 -10.97 8.90
N GLN A 247 -13.70 -10.18 8.85
CA GLN A 247 -15.07 -10.69 9.09
C GLN A 247 -16.06 -10.49 7.94
N PHE A 248 -15.65 -9.90 6.81
CA PHE A 248 -16.61 -9.58 5.74
C PHE A 248 -16.67 -10.55 4.55
N CYS A 249 -15.86 -11.61 4.51
CA CYS A 249 -15.86 -12.57 3.38
C CYS A 249 -16.07 -14.03 3.78
N ALA A 250 -16.68 -14.31 4.94
CA ALA A 250 -17.06 -15.68 5.31
C ALA A 250 -18.53 -15.73 5.74
N TYR A 251 -19.44 -15.85 4.77
CA TYR A 251 -20.76 -16.48 4.90
C TYR A 251 -21.25 -16.97 3.55
#